data_AF-A0A5R8ZGF4-F1
#
_entry.id   AF-A0A5R8ZGF4-F1
#
_cell.length_a   1.000
_cell.length_b   1.000
_cell.length_c   1.000
_cell.angle_alpha   90.00
_cell.angle_beta   90.00
_cell.angle_gamma   90.00
#
_symmetry.space_group_name_H-M   'P 1'
#
loop_
_entity.id
_entity.type
_entity.pdbx_description
1 polymer ?
#
loop_
_entity_poly.entity_id
_entity_poly.type
_entity_poly.pdbx_seq_one_letter_code
_entity_poly.pdbx_strand_id
1 'polypeptide(L)'
;MNLEKLSNRVTQELEAALAADLPEAEREEILDIVRRAMLDSAQRTHREMKETAVVCCGPEADLAHKIQEQMEQKRSMLVANLMAMR
;
A
#
# COMPACT_ATOMS: atom_id res chain seq x y z
N MET A 1 -7.07 5.55 3.45
CA MET A 1 -8.50 5.57 3.04
C MET A 1 -9.16 4.33 3.62
N ASN A 2 -10.26 4.43 4.35
CA ASN A 2 -10.94 3.25 4.90
C ASN A 2 -11.94 2.72 3.86
N LEU A 3 -11.60 1.58 3.22
CA LEU A 3 -12.39 0.96 2.16
C LEU A 3 -13.80 0.58 2.63
N GLU A 4 -13.96 0.20 3.89
CA GLU A 4 -15.25 -0.13 4.49
C GLU A 4 -16.18 1.09 4.51
N LYS A 5 -15.65 2.25 4.92
CA LYS A 5 -16.41 3.52 4.89
C LYS A 5 -16.84 3.91 3.48
N LEU A 6 -15.96 3.70 2.50
CA LEU A 6 -16.27 3.99 1.09
C LEU A 6 -17.32 3.02 0.55
N SER A 7 -17.18 1.72 0.83
CA SER A 7 -18.13 0.67 0.43
C SER A 7 -19.53 0.95 1.00
N ASN A 8 -19.61 1.32 2.27
CA ASN A 8 -20.89 1.63 2.91
C ASN A 8 -21.55 2.86 2.30
N ARG A 9 -20.77 3.92 2.01
CA ARG A 9 -21.29 5.13 1.35
C ARG A 9 -21.81 4.83 -0.06
N VAL A 10 -21.04 4.10 -0.86
CA VAL A 10 -21.42 3.74 -2.23
C VAL A 10 -22.65 2.84 -2.24
N THR A 11 -22.78 1.92 -1.26
CA THR A 11 -23.98 1.09 -1.11
C THR A 11 -25.22 1.95 -0.83
N GLN A 12 -25.13 2.93 0.07
CA GLN A 12 -26.24 3.86 0.36
C GLN A 12 -26.61 4.73 -0.85
N GLU A 13 -25.62 5.23 -1.59
CA GLU A 13 -25.84 6.03 -2.81
C GLU A 13 -26.52 5.19 -3.90
N LEU A 14 -26.13 3.92 -4.05
CA LEU A 14 -26.76 2.97 -4.99
C LEU A 14 -28.19 2.63 -4.59
N GLU A 15 -28.45 2.41 -3.30
CA GLU A 15 -29.81 2.14 -2.82
C GLU A 15 -30.75 3.31 -3.13
N ALA A 16 -30.28 4.55 -2.98
CA ALA A 16 -31.03 5.76 -3.30
C ALA A 16 -31.20 5.99 -4.81
N ALA A 17 -30.25 5.54 -5.64
CA ALA A 17 -30.28 5.74 -7.09
C ALA A 17 -31.05 4.65 -7.85
N LEU A 18 -31.14 3.42 -7.33
CA LEU A 18 -31.85 2.32 -7.97
C LEU A 18 -33.36 2.47 -7.80
N ALA A 19 -34.10 2.27 -8.89
CA ALA A 19 -35.56 2.37 -8.93
C ALA A 19 -36.23 1.42 -7.91
N ALA A 20 -37.23 1.91 -7.18
CA ALA A 20 -37.89 1.17 -6.09
C ALA A 20 -38.63 -0.10 -6.56
N ASP A 21 -38.93 -0.14 -7.84
CA ASP A 21 -39.60 -1.19 -8.61
C ASP A 21 -38.64 -2.29 -9.09
N LEU A 22 -37.34 -2.17 -8.82
CA LEU A 22 -36.36 -3.22 -9.09
C LEU A 22 -36.49 -4.38 -8.08
N PRO A 23 -36.55 -5.64 -8.52
CA PRO A 23 -36.55 -6.80 -7.62
C PRO A 23 -35.34 -6.78 -6.67
N GLU A 24 -35.55 -7.13 -5.39
CA GLU A 24 -34.47 -7.15 -4.38
C GLU A 24 -33.27 -8.01 -4.81
N ALA A 25 -33.53 -9.14 -5.46
CA ALA A 25 -32.48 -10.03 -5.96
C ALA A 25 -31.56 -9.35 -7.00
N GLU A 26 -32.13 -8.62 -7.97
CA GLU A 26 -31.35 -7.92 -8.99
C GLU A 26 -30.59 -6.72 -8.38
N ARG A 27 -31.21 -6.04 -7.41
CA ARG A 27 -30.59 -4.95 -6.65
C ARG A 27 -29.37 -5.44 -5.87
N GLU A 28 -29.49 -6.57 -5.17
CA GLU A 28 -28.41 -7.16 -4.39
C GLU A 28 -27.26 -7.64 -5.29
N GLU A 29 -27.57 -8.21 -6.45
CA GLU A 29 -26.57 -8.64 -7.43
C GLU A 29 -25.77 -7.45 -8.00
N ILE A 30 -26.44 -6.33 -8.31
CA ILE A 30 -25.79 -5.09 -8.74
C ILE A 30 -24.85 -4.56 -7.65
N LEU A 31 -25.32 -4.50 -6.40
CA LEU A 31 -24.52 -4.05 -5.27
C LEU A 31 -23.27 -4.92 -5.09
N ASP A 32 -23.40 -6.23 -5.23
CA ASP A 32 -22.30 -7.16 -5.07
C ASP A 32 -21.26 -7.04 -6.21
N ILE A 33 -21.71 -6.84 -7.46
CA ILE A 33 -20.83 -6.54 -8.59
C ILE A 33 -20.01 -5.27 -8.33
N VAL A 34 -20.66 -4.21 -7.86
CA VAL A 34 -19.99 -2.93 -7.56
C VAL A 34 -18.98 -3.09 -6.43
N ARG A 35 -19.34 -3.79 -5.35
CA ARG A 35 -18.40 -4.08 -4.24
C ARG A 35 -17.18 -4.85 -4.74
N ARG A 36 -17.38 -5.90 -5.54
CA ARG A 36 -16.28 -6.68 -6.13
C ARG A 36 -15.38 -5.81 -7.02
N ALA A 37 -15.96 -5.02 -7.90
CA ALA A 37 -15.21 -4.11 -8.78
C ALA A 37 -14.38 -3.08 -7.98
N MET A 38 -14.94 -2.55 -6.90
CA MET A 38 -14.22 -1.62 -6.01
C MET A 38 -13.04 -2.29 -5.30
N LEU A 39 -13.24 -3.50 -4.78
CA LEU A 39 -12.17 -4.27 -4.13
C LEU A 39 -11.05 -4.60 -5.10
N ASP A 40 -11.39 -5.06 -6.30
CA ASP A 40 -10.42 -5.39 -7.36
C ASP A 40 -9.61 -4.16 -7.77
N SER A 41 -10.29 -3.02 -7.96
CA SER A 41 -9.63 -1.75 -8.29
C SER A 41 -8.67 -1.32 -7.19
N ALA A 42 -9.12 -1.34 -5.93
CA ALA A 42 -8.28 -0.97 -4.80
C ALA A 42 -7.05 -1.88 -4.64
N GLN A 43 -7.23 -3.19 -4.84
CA GLN A 43 -6.12 -4.15 -4.81
C GLN A 43 -5.10 -3.89 -5.93
N ARG A 44 -5.57 -3.61 -7.15
CA ARG A 44 -4.70 -3.28 -8.29
C ARG A 44 -3.91 -1.99 -8.04
N THR A 45 -4.59 -0.92 -7.64
CA THR A 45 -3.93 0.35 -7.32
C THR A 45 -2.91 0.17 -6.19
N HIS A 46 -3.24 -0.59 -5.15
CA HIS A 46 -2.31 -0.84 -4.06
C HIS A 46 -1.06 -1.60 -4.53
N ARG A 47 -1.23 -2.59 -5.39
CA ARG A 47 -0.11 -3.32 -6.00
C ARG A 47 0.78 -2.42 -6.84
N GLU A 48 0.20 -1.63 -7.74
CA GLU A 48 0.95 -0.73 -8.63
C GLU A 48 1.69 0.35 -7.84
N MET A 49 1.05 0.92 -6.81
CA MET A 49 1.70 1.90 -5.91
C MET A 49 2.85 1.26 -5.13
N LYS A 50 2.70 0.01 -4.68
CA LYS A 50 3.78 -0.73 -4.02
C LYS A 50 4.95 -0.99 -4.96
N GLU A 51 4.68 -1.45 -6.18
CA GLU A 51 5.73 -1.68 -7.18
C GLU A 51 6.46 -0.38 -7.52
N THR A 52 5.73 0.73 -7.69
CA THR A 52 6.30 2.05 -7.91
C THR A 52 7.17 2.51 -6.73
N ALA A 53 6.71 2.30 -5.49
CA ALA A 53 7.49 2.64 -4.30
C ALA A 53 8.80 1.83 -4.21
N VAL A 54 8.80 0.56 -4.61
CA VAL A 54 10.02 -0.25 -4.69
C VAL A 54 10.98 0.31 -5.74
N VAL A 55 10.47 0.73 -6.91
CA VAL A 55 11.31 1.32 -7.96
C VAL A 55 11.89 2.67 -7.54
N CYS A 56 11.08 3.53 -6.92
CA CYS A 56 11.47 4.90 -6.58
C CYS A 56 12.23 5.05 -5.26
N CYS A 57 12.15 4.08 -4.35
CA CYS A 57 12.75 4.19 -3.03
C CYS A 57 13.62 2.97 -2.67
N GLY A 58 13.56 1.89 -3.45
CA GLY A 58 14.40 0.71 -3.27
C GLY A 58 15.90 1.00 -3.47
N PRO A 59 16.31 1.68 -4.56
CA PRO A 59 17.71 2.07 -4.76
C PRO A 59 18.26 2.95 -3.64
N GLU A 60 17.45 3.87 -3.13
CA GLU A 60 17.79 4.79 -2.04
C GLU A 60 17.93 4.05 -0.72
N ALA A 61 17.06 3.08 -0.43
CA ALA A 61 17.15 2.22 0.74
C ALA A 61 18.41 1.35 0.71
N ASP A 62 18.74 0.77 -0.45
CA ASP A 62 19.97 -0.01 -0.65
C ASP A 62 21.24 0.87 -0.48
N LEU A 63 21.22 2.08 -1.04
CA LEU A 63 22.32 3.03 -0.88
C LEU A 63 22.52 3.43 0.59
N ALA A 64 21.43 3.72 1.31
CA ALA A 64 21.49 4.05 2.72
C ALA A 64 22.08 2.90 3.56
N HIS A 65 21.68 1.67 3.26
CA HIS A 65 22.23 0.46 3.90
C HIS A 65 23.74 0.31 3.66
N LYS A 66 24.19 0.46 2.40
CA LYS A 66 25.62 0.39 2.04
C LYS A 66 26.46 1.47 2.73
N ILE A 67 25.95 2.70 2.82
CA ILE A 67 26.63 3.79 3.54
C ILE A 67 26.77 3.43 5.02
N GLN A 68 25.72 2.88 5.64
CA GLN A 68 25.75 2.46 7.03
C GLN A 68 26.80 1.37 7.27
N GLU A 69 26.86 0.34 6.43
CA GLU A 69 27.88 -0.71 6.52
C GLU A 69 29.30 -0.14 6.41
N GLN A 70 29.55 0.76 5.45
CA GLN A 70 30.88 1.38 5.32
C GLN A 70 31.25 2.24 6.53
N MET A 71 30.30 2.94 7.13
CA MET A 71 30.55 3.74 8.34
C MET A 71 30.83 2.85 9.55
N GLU A 72 30.09 1.75 9.71
CA GLU A 72 30.32 0.75 10.76
C GLU A 72 31.72 0.12 10.63
N GLN A 73 32.12 -0.21 9.41
CA GLN A 73 33.44 -0.78 9.11
C GLN A 73 34.56 0.22 9.41
N LYS A 74 34.42 1.48 8.97
CA LYS A 74 35.38 2.55 9.24
C LYS A 74 35.49 2.85 10.74
N ARG A 75 34.37 2.87 11.46
CA ARG A 75 34.34 3.03 12.92
C ARG A 75 35.12 1.90 13.60
N SER A 76 34.89 0.66 13.18
CA SER A 76 35.56 -0.51 13.74
C SER A 76 37.08 -0.48 13.50
N MET A 77 37.52 -0.12 12.29
CA MET A 77 38.95 0.07 11.99
C MET A 77 39.58 1.19 12.83
N LEU A 78 38.88 2.32 12.98
CA LEU A 78 39.36 3.44 13.81
C LEU A 78 39.56 3.00 15.26
N VAL A 79 38.57 2.31 15.83
CA VAL A 79 38.66 1.78 17.20
C VAL A 79 39.83 0.80 17.33
N ALA A 80 40.01 -0.12 16.37
CA ALA A 80 41.12 -1.06 16.37
C ALA A 80 42.50 -0.35 16.33
N ASN A 81 42.65 0.66 15.47
CA ASN A 81 43.89 1.44 15.38
C ASN A 81 44.17 2.22 16.67
N LEU A 82 43.16 2.87 17.24
CA LEU A 82 43.30 3.59 18.51
C LEU A 82 43.67 2.65 19.67
N MET A 83 43.10 1.45 19.69
CA MET A 83 43.46 0.41 20.67
C MET A 83 44.89 -0.10 20.49
N ALA A 84 45.37 -0.23 19.24
CA ALA A 84 46.74 -0.67 18.96
C ALA A 84 47.81 0.40 19.27
N MET A 85 47.42 1.68 19.37
CA MET A 85 48.30 2.79 19.74
C MET A 85 48.40 3.01 21.26
N ARG A 86 47.63 2.26 22.06
CA ARG A 86 47.62 2.33 23.52
C ARG A 86 48.48 1.24 24.13
#